data_AF-A0A7V9ESS6-F1
#
_entry.id   AF-A0A7V9ESS6-F1
#
_cell.length_a   1.000
_cell.length_b   1.000
_cell.length_c   1.000
_cell.angle_alpha   90.00
_cell.angle_beta   90.00
_cell.angle_gamma   90.00
#
_symmetry.space_group_name_H-M   'P 1'
#
loop_
_entity.id
_entity.type
_entity.pdbx_description
1 polymer ?
#
loop_
_entity_poly.entity_id
_entity_poly.type
_entity_poly.pdbx_seq_one_letter_code
_entity_poly.pdbx_strand_id
1 'polypeptide(L)'
;AIGFARVAVWAQFSDVYGPHYLLIAITVGLSLLGVVMWGSLSGSMLPFLLRRMGADPATSSAPFVATMVDVTGLVIYFSIAIYFLSGSML
;
A
#
# COMPACT_ATOMS: atom_id res chain seq x y z
N ALA A 1 -2.21 18.15 6.99
CA ALA A 1 -2.40 19.51 6.40
C ALA A 1 -1.09 20.09 5.86
N ILE A 2 -0.04 20.25 6.67
CA ILE A 2 1.22 20.91 6.27
C ILE A 2 1.89 20.26 5.04
N GLY A 3 1.94 18.93 4.95
CA GLY A 3 2.51 18.22 3.79
C GLY A 3 1.77 18.49 2.48
N PHE A 4 0.43 18.44 2.50
CA PHE A 4 -0.40 18.80 1.35
C PHE A 4 -0.20 20.26 0.93
N ALA A 5 -0.17 21.18 1.90
CA ALA A 5 0.09 22.59 1.62
C ALA A 5 1.46 22.80 0.97
N ARG A 6 2.50 22.12 1.45
CA ARG A 6 3.84 22.17 0.85
C ARG A 6 3.84 21.71 -0.60
N VAL A 7 3.19 20.59 -0.90
CA VAL A 7 3.12 20.05 -2.27
C VAL A 7 2.33 20.99 -3.18
N ALA A 8 1.18 21.48 -2.72
CA ALA A 8 0.34 22.40 -3.50
C ALA A 8 1.06 23.71 -3.81
N VAL A 9 1.74 24.31 -2.83
CA VAL A 9 2.52 25.54 -3.03
C VAL A 9 3.70 25.29 -3.96
N TRP A 10 4.50 24.24 -3.72
CA TRP A 10 5.67 23.96 -4.54
C TRP A 10 5.30 23.63 -6.00
N ALA A 11 4.15 22.98 -6.23
CA ALA A 11 3.65 22.67 -7.56
C ALA A 11 3.29 23.93 -8.38
N GLN A 12 3.00 25.07 -7.75
CA GLN A 12 2.75 26.32 -8.47
C GLN A 12 4.04 26.99 -8.99
N PHE A 13 5.18 26.65 -8.39
CA PHE A 13 6.47 27.28 -8.68
C PHE A 13 7.48 26.33 -9.34
N SER A 14 7.13 25.05 -9.53
CA SER A 14 8.05 24.02 -9.99
C SER A 14 7.34 22.89 -10.74
N ASP A 15 7.76 22.63 -11.97
CA ASP A 15 7.24 21.55 -12.83
C ASP A 15 7.76 20.14 -12.46
N VAL A 16 8.44 20.01 -11.33
CA VAL A 16 9.10 18.75 -10.89
C VAL A 16 8.13 17.57 -10.75
N TYR A 17 6.85 17.82 -10.50
CA TYR A 17 5.87 16.76 -10.26
C TYR A 17 5.29 16.11 -11.53
N GLY A 18 5.50 16.72 -12.71
CA GLY A 18 4.96 16.22 -13.97
C GLY A 18 3.44 16.35 -14.11
N PRO A 19 2.88 16.02 -15.29
CA PRO A 19 1.48 16.33 -15.63
C PRO A 19 0.45 15.48 -14.88
N HIS A 20 0.80 14.25 -14.48
CA HIS A 20 -0.13 13.29 -13.88
C HIS A 20 0.12 13.07 -12.38
N TYR A 21 0.72 14.04 -11.68
CA TYR A 21 1.01 13.94 -10.24
C TYR A 21 -0.24 13.64 -9.39
N LEU A 22 -1.41 14.13 -9.83
CA LEU A 22 -2.68 13.91 -9.15
C LEU A 22 -3.15 12.45 -9.29
N LEU A 23 -2.95 11.82 -10.45
CA LEU A 23 -3.23 10.38 -10.64
C LEU A 23 -2.32 9.51 -9.79
N ILE A 24 -1.03 9.88 -9.66
CA ILE A 24 -0.10 9.20 -8.75
C ILE A 24 -0.58 9.36 -7.30
N ALA A 25 -0.96 10.58 -6.88
CA ALA A 25 -1.41 10.83 -5.51
C ALA A 25 -2.64 10.00 -5.15
N ILE A 26 -3.61 9.88 -6.06
CA ILE A 26 -4.80 9.02 -5.89
C ILE A 26 -4.40 7.54 -5.82
N THR A 27 -3.55 7.08 -6.74
CA THR A 27 -3.05 5.70 -6.77
C THR A 27 -2.40 5.32 -5.44
N VAL A 28 -1.48 6.16 -4.96
CA VAL A 28 -0.77 5.95 -3.68
C VAL A 28 -1.76 5.99 -2.52
N GLY A 29 -2.66 6.98 -2.47
CA GLY A 29 -3.66 7.09 -1.40
C GLY A 29 -4.56 5.86 -1.29
N LEU A 30 -5.12 5.40 -2.42
CA LEU A 30 -5.99 4.22 -2.46
C LEU A 30 -5.22 2.93 -2.15
N SER A 31 -3.98 2.82 -2.64
CA SER A 31 -3.13 1.67 -2.33
C SER A 31 -2.84 1.55 -0.84
N LEU A 32 -2.53 2.66 -0.16
CA LEU A 32 -2.28 2.67 1.28
C LEU A 32 -3.51 2.23 2.08
N LEU A 33 -4.71 2.70 1.70
CA LEU A 33 -5.95 2.24 2.32
C LEU A 33 -6.12 0.72 2.16
N GLY A 34 -5.93 0.20 0.95
CA GLY A 34 -6.01 -1.23 0.67
C GLY A 34 -5.00 -2.06 1.45
N VAL A 35 -3.73 -1.65 1.46
CA VAL A 35 -2.63 -2.34 2.17
C VAL A 35 -2.85 -2.34 3.67
N VAL A 36 -3.30 -1.23 4.27
CA VAL A 36 -3.54 -1.14 5.72
C VAL A 36 -4.73 -2.00 6.15
N MET A 37 -5.83 -2.00 5.38
CA MET A 37 -6.96 -2.88 5.63
C MET A 37 -6.55 -4.36 5.53
N TRP A 38 -5.81 -4.72 4.49
CA TRP A 38 -5.31 -6.08 4.29
C TRP A 38 -4.32 -6.52 5.36
N GLY A 39 -3.40 -5.64 5.78
CA GLY A 39 -2.44 -5.89 6.85
C GLY A 39 -3.13 -6.14 8.19
N SER A 40 -4.17 -5.36 8.50
CA SER A 40 -4.96 -5.56 9.72
C SER A 40 -5.72 -6.90 9.70
N LEU A 41 -6.31 -7.24 8.55
CA LEU A 41 -7.02 -8.51 8.37
C LEU A 41 -6.05 -9.69 8.48
N SER A 42 -4.98 -9.71 7.68
CA SER A 42 -4.00 -10.79 7.65
C SER A 42 -3.29 -10.98 8.99
N GLY A 43 -2.92 -9.89 9.66
CA GLY A 43 -2.33 -9.93 11.00
C GLY A 43 -3.25 -10.56 12.05
N SER A 44 -4.55 -10.27 11.99
CA SER A 44 -5.54 -10.86 12.91
C SER A 44 -5.89 -12.32 12.58
N MET A 45 -5.86 -12.72 11.29
CA MET A 45 -6.20 -14.07 10.84
C MET A 45 -5.05 -15.06 10.99
N LEU A 46 -3.79 -14.60 10.98
CA LEU A 46 -2.63 -15.47 11.01
C LEU A 46 -2.57 -16.42 12.24
N PRO A 47 -2.83 -15.98 13.48
CA PRO A 47 -2.82 -16.87 14.65
C PRO A 47 -3.84 -18.01 14.53
N PHE A 48 -5.00 -17.75 13.92
CA PHE A 48 -6.04 -18.77 13.70
C PHE A 48 -5.62 -19.79 12.64
N LEU A 49 -5.00 -19.32 11.54
CA LEU A 49 -4.46 -20.18 10.49
C LEU A 49 -3.33 -21.08 11.02
N LEU A 50 -2.37 -20.50 11.74
CA LEU A 50 -1.24 -21.24 12.33
C LEU A 50 -1.72 -22.29 13.34
N ARG A 51 -2.66 -21.92 14.21
CA ARG A 51 -3.25 -22.87 15.17
C ARG A 51 -4.00 -24.00 14.48
N ARG A 52 -4.65 -23.75 13.34
CA ARG A 52 -5.32 -24.79 12.54
C ARG A 52 -4.33 -25.71 11.82
N MET A 53 -3.14 -25.21 11.48
CA MET A 53 -2.06 -26.00 10.87
C MET A 53 -1.17 -26.71 11.90
N GLY A 54 -1.44 -26.56 13.20
CA GLY A 54 -0.65 -27.16 14.28
C GLY A 54 0.72 -26.51 14.51
N ALA A 55 0.93 -25.29 13.97
CA ALA A 55 2.16 -24.53 14.15
C ALA A 55 2.05 -23.56 15.34
N ASP A 56 3.14 -23.36 16.09
CA ASP A 56 3.17 -22.45 17.23
C ASP A 56 3.16 -20.98 16.78
N PRO A 57 2.10 -20.21 17.07
CA PRO A 57 1.95 -18.84 16.60
C PRO A 57 2.87 -17.84 17.32
N ALA A 58 3.56 -18.24 18.39
CA ALA A 58 4.33 -17.34 19.25
C ALA A 58 5.73 -16.97 18.71
N THR A 59 6.35 -17.80 17.87
CA THR A 59 7.77 -17.64 17.49
C THR A 59 8.00 -17.25 16.03
N SER A 60 7.08 -17.53 15.10
CA SER A 60 7.27 -17.26 13.66
C SER A 60 6.30 -16.25 13.05
N SER A 61 5.28 -15.80 13.79
CA SER A 61 4.19 -15.01 13.22
C SER A 61 4.62 -13.60 12.80
N ALA A 62 5.41 -12.88 13.59
CA ALA A 62 5.82 -11.51 13.27
C ALA A 62 6.61 -11.38 11.93
N PRO A 63 7.69 -12.14 11.67
CA PRO A 63 8.38 -12.07 10.39
C PRO A 63 7.54 -12.64 9.23
N PHE A 64 6.65 -13.60 9.48
CA PHE A 64 5.78 -14.17 8.44
C PHE A 64 4.67 -13.20 8.00
N VAL A 65 4.04 -12.48 8.94
CA VAL A 65 3.07 -11.42 8.58
C VAL A 65 3.77 -10.35 7.74
N ALA A 66 4.96 -9.92 8.15
CA ALA A 66 5.67 -8.86 7.44
C ALA A 66 5.95 -9.23 5.98
N THR A 67 6.44 -10.44 5.71
CA THR A 67 6.71 -10.88 4.33
C THR A 67 5.43 -11.09 3.53
N MET A 68 4.38 -11.66 4.14
CA MET A 68 3.09 -11.81 3.47
C MET A 68 2.50 -10.46 3.08
N VAL A 69 2.47 -9.50 4.02
CA VAL A 69 1.94 -8.15 3.80
C VAL A 69 2.77 -7.39 2.78
N ASP A 70 4.08 -7.61 2.73
CA ASP A 70 4.95 -6.97 1.73
C ASP A 70 4.63 -7.47 0.31
N VAL A 71 4.63 -8.79 0.09
CA VAL A 71 4.32 -9.38 -1.21
C VAL A 71 2.90 -9.04 -1.66
N THR A 72 1.90 -9.22 -0.78
CA THR A 72 0.50 -8.90 -1.10
C THR A 72 0.27 -7.40 -1.23
N GLY A 73 1.02 -6.58 -0.48
CA GLY A 73 0.97 -5.13 -0.57
C GLY A 73 1.46 -4.62 -1.92
N LEU A 74 2.54 -5.20 -2.46
CA LEU A 74 2.98 -4.91 -3.83
C LEU A 74 1.92 -5.30 -4.86
N VAL A 75 1.27 -6.46 -4.71
CA VAL A 75 0.17 -6.87 -5.60
C VAL A 75 -0.97 -5.86 -5.56
N ILE A 76 -1.40 -5.41 -4.37
CA ILE A 76 -2.44 -4.39 -4.22
C ILE A 76 -2.02 -3.07 -4.87
N TYR A 77 -0.80 -2.60 -4.60
CA TYR A 77 -0.27 -1.37 -5.17
C TYR A 77 -0.24 -1.43 -6.70
N PHE A 78 0.37 -2.46 -7.28
CA PHE A 78 0.46 -2.57 -8.74
C PHE A 78 -0.89 -2.81 -9.40
N SER A 79 -1.84 -3.49 -8.75
CA SER A 79 -3.20 -3.65 -9.27
C SER A 79 -3.91 -2.29 -9.38
N ILE A 80 -3.81 -1.46 -8.35
CA ILE A 80 -4.39 -0.10 -8.35
C ILE A 80 -3.63 0.79 -9.33
N ALA A 81 -2.30 0.70 -9.38
CA ALA A 81 -1.49 1.45 -10.34
C ALA A 81 -1.85 1.12 -11.79
N ILE A 82 -2.00 -0.16 -12.13
CA ILE A 82 -2.45 -0.56 -13.47
C ILE A 82 -3.82 0.04 -13.76
N TYR A 83 -4.75 -0.02 -12.82
CA TYR A 83 -6.09 0.53 -13.02
C TYR A 83 -6.12 2.05 -13.27
N PHE A 84 -5.33 2.82 -12.52
CA PHE A 84 -5.34 4.29 -12.59
C PHE A 84 -4.31 4.92 -13.54
N LEU A 85 -3.20 4.23 -13.80
CA LEU A 85 -2.08 4.76 -14.58
C LEU A 85 -1.93 4.12 -15.97
N SER A 86 -2.64 3.03 -16.28
CA SER A 86 -2.65 2.45 -17.63
C SER A 86 -3.16 3.44 -18.67
N GLY A 87 -2.36 3.69 -19.71
CA GLY A 87 -2.67 4.64 -20.78
C GLY A 87 -2.29 6.10 -20.48
N SER A 88 -1.84 6.42 -19.27
CA SER A 88 -1.31 7.76 -18.93
C SER A 88 0.20 7.74 -18.71
N MET A 89 0.71 6.75 -17.97
CA MET A 89 2.13 6.58 -17.67
C MET A 89 2.68 5.18 -17.98
N LEU A 90 1.79 4.17 -18.05
CA LEU A 90 2.09 2.78 -18.39
C LEU A 90 1.53 2.48 -19.78
#